data_AF-A0AAW3K1E8-F1
#
_entry.id   AF-A0AAW3K1E8-F1
#
_cell.length_a   1.000
_cell.length_b   1.000
_cell.length_c   1.000
_cell.angle_alpha   90.00
_cell.angle_beta   90.00
_cell.angle_gamma   90.00
#
_symmetry.space_group_name_H-M   'P 1'
#
loop_
_entity.id
_entity.type
_entity.pdbx_description
1 polymer ?
#
loop_
_entity_poly.entity_id
_entity_poly.type
_entity_poly.pdbx_seq_one_letter_code
_entity_poly.pdbx_strand_id
1 'polypeptide(L)'
;MAEIQIKIETYGAIERLLPKDLNFSCVENSMVSEILQQISDQYPDCASLLEKCACAIGEEIIPRRHRLTNHCTLVLLSPVAGG
;
A
#
# COMPACT_ATOMS: atom_id res chain seq x y z
N MET A 1 -14.88 1.44 -17.54
CA MET A 1 -14.35 1.47 -16.15
C MET A 1 -13.09 2.33 -16.21
N ALA A 2 -12.97 3.34 -15.35
CA ALA A 2 -11.78 4.19 -15.33
C ALA A 2 -10.64 3.47 -14.61
N GLU A 3 -9.42 3.58 -15.14
CA GLU A 3 -8.21 3.10 -14.48
C GLU A 3 -7.61 4.26 -13.70
N ILE A 4 -7.27 4.00 -12.44
CA ILE A 4 -6.65 4.96 -11.53
C ILE A 4 -5.24 4.48 -11.20
N GLN A 5 -4.36 5.44 -10.94
CA GLN A 5 -2.97 5.17 -10.57
C GLN A 5 -2.78 5.39 -9.07
N ILE A 6 -2.18 4.40 -8.44
CA ILE A 6 -1.89 4.35 -7.02
C ILE A 6 -0.39 4.33 -6.85
N LYS A 7 0.15 5.42 -6.35
CA LYS A 7 1.56 5.49 -5.95
C LYS A 7 1.71 4.84 -4.57
N ILE A 8 2.70 3.99 -4.38
CA ILE A 8 2.97 3.35 -3.10
C ILE A 8 4.21 4.02 -2.50
N GLU A 9 4.04 4.61 -1.33
CA GLU A 9 5.15 5.09 -0.51
C GLU A 9 5.31 4.17 0.69
N THR A 10 6.55 3.91 1.08
CA THR A 10 6.87 2.96 2.16
C THR A 10 7.75 3.64 3.18
N TYR A 11 7.44 3.43 4.45
CA TYR A 11 8.17 4.03 5.57
C TYR A 11 8.48 2.98 6.65
N GLY A 12 9.68 3.08 7.22
CA GLY A 12 10.15 2.18 8.26
C GLY A 12 10.72 0.90 7.68
N ALA A 13 10.58 -0.23 8.38
CA ALA A 13 11.27 -1.46 7.95
C ALA A 13 10.85 -1.98 6.55
N ILE A 14 9.64 -1.63 6.08
CA ILE A 14 9.13 -2.12 4.79
C ILE A 14 9.75 -1.43 3.57
N GLU A 15 10.31 -0.22 3.74
CA GLU A 15 11.03 0.49 2.67
C GLU A 15 12.33 -0.22 2.24
N ARG A 16 12.80 -1.19 3.05
CA ARG A 16 13.95 -2.04 2.72
C ARG A 16 13.58 -3.25 1.88
N LEU A 17 12.30 -3.64 1.90
CA LEU A 17 11.78 -4.81 1.19
C LEU A 17 11.14 -4.41 -0.14
N LEU A 18 10.64 -3.19 -0.24
CA LEU A 18 9.96 -2.66 -1.41
C LEU A 18 10.78 -1.53 -2.06
N PRO A 19 10.76 -1.40 -3.40
CA PRO A 19 11.37 -0.27 -4.07
C PRO A 19 10.65 1.05 -3.75
N LYS A 20 11.39 2.16 -3.80
CA LYS A 20 10.89 3.51 -3.47
C LYS A 20 9.94 4.10 -4.51
N ASP A 21 9.96 3.59 -5.74
CA ASP A 21 9.15 4.09 -6.86
C ASP A 21 8.18 3.00 -7.33
N LEU A 22 7.20 2.70 -6.48
CA LEU A 22 6.15 1.73 -6.78
C LEU A 22 4.90 2.47 -7.24
N ASN A 23 4.44 2.12 -8.44
CA ASN A 23 3.21 2.67 -9.01
C ASN A 23 2.39 1.49 -9.53
N PHE A 24 1.15 1.38 -9.04
CA PHE A 24 0.20 0.35 -9.46
C PHE A 24 -0.97 1.02 -10.17
N SER A 25 -1.43 0.41 -11.26
CA SER A 25 -2.69 0.79 -11.87
C SER A 25 -3.77 -0.20 -11.45
N CYS A 26 -4.92 0.33 -11.06
CA CYS A 26 -6.08 -0.48 -10.73
C CYS A 26 -7.35 0.16 -11.26
N VAL A 27 -8.42 -0.62 -11.31
CA VAL A 27 -9.73 -0.10 -11.70
C VAL A 27 -10.27 0.80 -10.59
N GLU A 28 -10.97 1.87 -10.95
CA GLU A 28 -11.75 2.67 -10.01
C GLU A 28 -12.63 1.75 -9.14
N ASN A 29 -12.77 2.09 -7.86
CA ASN A 29 -13.54 1.34 -6.86
C ASN A 29 -12.86 0.04 -6.38
N SER A 30 -11.59 -0.19 -6.75
CA SER A 30 -10.76 -1.27 -6.20
C SER A 30 -10.50 -1.08 -4.71
N MET A 31 -10.31 -2.17 -3.97
CA MET A 31 -9.96 -2.10 -2.55
C MET A 31 -8.45 -2.00 -2.38
N VAL A 32 -8.02 -1.32 -1.32
CA VAL A 32 -6.61 -1.30 -0.92
C VAL A 32 -6.07 -2.72 -0.71
N SER A 33 -6.88 -3.64 -0.18
CA SER A 33 -6.52 -5.06 -0.03
C SER A 33 -6.09 -5.72 -1.34
N GLU A 34 -6.71 -5.36 -2.47
CA GLU A 34 -6.34 -5.90 -3.79
C GLU A 34 -4.95 -5.42 -4.20
N ILE A 35 -4.64 -4.14 -3.95
CA ILE A 35 -3.32 -3.57 -4.23
C ILE A 35 -2.25 -4.22 -3.34
N LEU A 36 -2.55 -4.38 -2.04
CA LEU A 36 -1.67 -5.08 -1.11
C LEU A 36 -1.43 -6.53 -1.54
N GLN A 37 -2.47 -7.21 -2.04
CA GLN A 37 -2.36 -8.56 -2.56
C GLN A 37 -1.42 -8.60 -3.78
N GLN A 38 -1.57 -7.67 -4.72
CA GLN A 38 -0.66 -7.55 -5.87
C GLN A 38 0.79 -7.26 -5.45
N ILE A 39 0.99 -6.40 -4.45
CA ILE A 39 2.31 -6.13 -3.90
C ILE A 39 2.91 -7.42 -3.30
N SER A 40 2.13 -8.16 -2.51
CA SER A 40 2.61 -9.40 -1.89
C SER A 40 2.87 -10.52 -2.90
N ASP A 41 2.16 -10.53 -4.03
CA ASP A 41 2.37 -11.48 -5.12
C ASP A 41 3.69 -11.20 -5.87
N GLN A 42 3.98 -9.92 -6.13
CA GLN A 42 5.24 -9.50 -6.75
C GLN A 42 6.45 -9.55 -5.79
N TYR A 43 6.22 -9.25 -4.51
CA TYR A 43 7.25 -9.16 -3.48
C TYR A 43 6.86 -10.01 -2.26
N PRO A 44 6.94 -11.35 -2.36
CA PRO A 44 6.54 -12.24 -1.28
C PRO A 44 7.34 -12.05 0.01
N ASP A 45 8.60 -11.60 -0.07
CA ASP A 45 9.43 -11.25 1.09
C ASP A 45 8.81 -10.18 2.00
N CYS A 46 8.02 -9.25 1.43
CA CYS A 46 7.38 -8.20 2.22
C CYS A 46 6.04 -8.64 2.84
N ALA A 47 5.45 -9.76 2.42
CA ALA A 47 4.10 -10.17 2.80
C ALA A 47 3.90 -10.21 4.32
N SER A 48 4.84 -10.85 5.04
CA SER A 48 4.79 -10.96 6.51
C SER A 48 4.80 -9.61 7.23
N LEU A 49 5.50 -8.61 6.67
CA LEU A 49 5.56 -7.26 7.24
C LEU A 49 4.38 -6.41 6.78
N LEU A 50 3.97 -6.54 5.51
CA LEU A 50 2.83 -5.88 4.89
C LEU A 50 1.54 -6.15 5.66
N GLU A 51 1.36 -7.38 6.14
CA GLU A 51 0.23 -7.78 6.99
C GLU A 51 0.17 -7.04 8.34
N LYS A 52 1.30 -6.51 8.80
CA LYS A 52 1.40 -5.71 10.05
C LYS A 52 1.46 -4.21 9.77
N CYS A 53 1.66 -3.81 8.52
CA CYS A 53 1.71 -2.40 8.15
C CYS A 53 0.33 -1.75 8.24
N ALA A 54 0.32 -0.52 8.72
CA ALA A 54 -0.80 0.37 8.59
C ALA A 54 -0.78 1.00 7.19
N CYS A 55 -1.96 1.22 6.62
CA CYS A 55 -2.13 1.90 5.34
C CYS A 55 -2.65 3.30 5.60
N ALA A 56 -2.08 4.30 4.94
CA ALA A 56 -2.55 5.67 5.00
C ALA A 56 -2.66 6.25 3.59
N ILE A 57 -3.52 7.24 3.39
CA ILE A 57 -3.57 8.05 2.18
C ILE A 57 -3.38 9.49 2.61
N GLY A 58 -2.28 10.11 2.16
CA GLY A 58 -1.83 11.39 2.71
C GLY A 58 -1.52 11.24 4.20
N GLU A 59 -2.25 11.96 5.04
CA GLU A 59 -2.08 11.97 6.51
C GLU A 59 -3.10 11.10 7.24
N GLU A 60 -4.06 10.48 6.53
CA GLU A 60 -5.15 9.73 7.12
C GLU A 60 -4.89 8.22 7.06
N ILE A 61 -4.91 7.55 8.21
CA ILE A 61 -4.84 6.08 8.29
C ILE A 61 -6.17 5.48 7.82
N ILE A 62 -6.12 4.65 6.79
CA ILE A 62 -7.28 4.03 6.18
C ILE A 62 -7.28 2.51 6.36
N PRO A 63 -8.47 1.87 6.47
CA PRO A 63 -8.56 0.43 6.54
C PRO A 63 -8.27 -0.22 5.17
N ARG A 64 -7.79 -1.47 5.14
CA ARG A 64 -7.51 -2.21 3.89
C ARG A 64 -8.73 -2.41 2.98
N ARG A 65 -9.93 -2.39 3.57
CA ARG A 65 -11.21 -2.45 2.84
C ARG A 65 -11.65 -1.10 2.25
N HIS A 66 -10.85 -0.04 2.44
CA HIS A 66 -11.11 1.27 1.84
C HIS A 66 -11.07 1.15 0.32
N ARG A 67 -11.98 1.86 -0.34
CA ARG A 67 -12.11 1.83 -1.80
C ARG A 67 -11.39 3.02 -2.41
N LEU A 68 -10.53 2.72 -3.38
CA LEU A 68 -9.77 3.70 -4.14
C LEU A 68 -10.64 4.16 -5.30
N THR A 69 -11.09 5.41 -5.26
CA THR A 69 -11.96 6.00 -6.30
C THR A 69 -11.22 6.97 -7.20
N ASN A 70 -10.01 7.40 -6.84
CA ASN A 70 -9.24 8.39 -7.57
C ASN A 70 -7.76 8.04 -7.52
N HIS A 71 -6.95 8.78 -8.28
CA HIS A 71 -5.49 8.71 -8.16
C HIS A 71 -5.06 9.11 -6.74
N CYS A 72 -4.34 8.23 -6.07
CA CYS A 72 -3.96 8.40 -4.67
C CYS A 72 -2.51 7.99 -4.45
N THR A 73 -1.93 8.48 -3.36
CA THR A 73 -0.68 7.92 -2.83
C THR A 73 -1.00 7.13 -1.57
N LEU A 74 -0.79 5.82 -1.65
CA LEU A 74 -0.97 4.89 -0.54
C LEU A 74 0.37 4.75 0.20
N VAL A 75 0.37 5.19 1.44
CA VAL A 75 1.50 5.12 2.35
C VAL A 75 1.40 3.84 3.17
N LEU A 76 2.47 3.03 3.16
CA LEU A 76 2.62 1.83 3.97
C LEU A 76 3.57 2.12 5.12
N LEU A 77 2.99 2.16 6.32
CA LEU A 77 3.70 2.44 7.56
C LEU A 77 3.99 1.11 8.25
N SER A 78 5.25 0.71 8.27
CA SER A 78 5.68 -0.43 9.06
C SER A 78 5.40 -0.15 10.55
N PRO A 79 4.94 -1.15 11.34
CA PRO A 79 4.74 -0.96 12.77
C PRO A 79 6.03 -0.45 13.40
N VAL A 80 5.96 0.71 14.05
CA VAL A 80 7.07 1.23 14.83
C VAL A 80 7.23 0.33 16.05
N ALA A 81 8.37 -0.36 16.15
CA ALA A 81 8.80 -0.92 17.41
C ALA A 81 9.13 0.28 18.30
N GLY A 82 8.13 0.77 19.04
CA GLY A 82 8.34 1.76 20.09
C GLY A 82 9.39 1.23 21.05
N GLY A 83 10.42 2.04 21.28
CA GLY A 83 11.49 1.76 22.26
C GLY A 83 11.03 1.87 23.69
#